data_AF-A0A1I6L8P1-F1
#
_entry.id   AF-A0A1I6L8P1-F1
#
_cell.length_a   1.000
_cell.length_b   1.000
_cell.length_c   1.000
_cell.angle_alpha   90.00
_cell.angle_beta   90.00
_cell.angle_gamma   90.00
#
_symmetry.space_group_name_H-M   'P 1'
#
loop_
_entity.id
_entity.type
_entity.pdbx_description
1 polymer ?
#
loop_
_entity_poly.entity_id
_entity_poly.type
_entity_poly.pdbx_seq_one_letter_code
_entity_poly.pdbx_strand_id
1 'polypeptide(L)'
;MTRLLAALALLLPLGLAAQNPVFVTPTKNVVAKVSIMAISTSIHQAFAGNQDTYLADVALKDGHQTARLIDRYSGNGDPIRRSILTDRKQLVMHLIRKPSCDMVSSSFFLGRTDYDVFDTASRLALSQTPDAVIPCYLVVHDHTKLAKN
;
A
#
# COMPACT_ATOMS: atom_id res chain seq x y z
N MET A 1 -70.24 7.14 -22.80
CA MET A 1 -69.87 7.21 -21.37
C MET A 1 -68.70 6.27 -21.13
N THR A 2 -67.68 6.83 -20.50
CA THR A 2 -66.26 6.42 -20.44
C THR A 2 -66.04 5.13 -19.65
N ARG A 3 -65.26 4.18 -20.20
CA ARG A 3 -64.76 3.01 -19.46
C ARG A 3 -63.39 3.35 -18.87
N LEU A 4 -63.30 3.33 -17.54
CA LEU A 4 -62.08 3.54 -16.77
C LEU A 4 -61.07 2.41 -17.05
N LEU A 5 -59.84 2.79 -17.41
CA LEU A 5 -58.65 1.94 -17.31
C LEU A 5 -58.18 1.92 -15.85
N ALA A 6 -58.17 0.75 -15.23
CA ALA A 6 -57.49 0.54 -13.95
C ALA A 6 -56.03 0.14 -14.23
N ALA A 7 -55.09 1.03 -13.93
CA ALA A 7 -53.67 0.75 -13.99
C ALA A 7 -53.21 0.09 -12.67
N LEU A 8 -52.67 -1.13 -12.79
CA LEU A 8 -52.12 -1.91 -11.68
C LEU A 8 -50.69 -1.43 -11.40
N ALA A 9 -50.47 -0.73 -10.28
CA ALA A 9 -49.13 -0.31 -9.85
C ALA A 9 -48.39 -1.49 -9.19
N LEU A 10 -47.42 -2.06 -9.90
CA LEU A 10 -46.46 -3.03 -9.36
C LEU A 10 -45.44 -2.29 -8.47
N LEU A 11 -45.63 -2.35 -7.15
CA LEU A 11 -44.65 -1.93 -6.16
C LEU A 11 -43.61 -3.06 -5.97
N LEU A 12 -42.44 -2.92 -6.60
CA LEU A 12 -41.26 -3.73 -6.29
C LEU A 12 -40.61 -3.20 -5.01
N PRO A 13 -40.41 -4.01 -3.96
CA PRO A 13 -39.59 -3.60 -2.84
C PRO A 13 -38.12 -3.59 -3.28
N LEU A 14 -37.52 -2.41 -3.32
CA LEU A 14 -36.07 -2.23 -3.35
C LEU A 14 -35.50 -2.87 -2.08
N GLY A 15 -35.05 -4.11 -2.18
CA GLY A 15 -34.26 -4.77 -1.15
C GLY A 15 -32.96 -3.97 -0.96
N LEU A 16 -32.90 -3.19 0.11
CA LEU A 16 -31.65 -2.68 0.66
C LEU A 16 -30.83 -3.90 1.08
N ALA A 17 -29.92 -4.32 0.22
CA ALA A 17 -28.85 -5.23 0.60
C ALA A 17 -28.00 -4.51 1.66
N ALA A 18 -28.30 -4.78 2.93
CA ALA A 18 -27.46 -4.38 4.05
C ALA A 18 -26.09 -5.05 3.84
N GLN A 19 -25.11 -4.25 3.42
CA GLN A 19 -23.72 -4.68 3.39
C GLN A 19 -23.29 -4.92 4.84
N ASN A 20 -23.08 -6.19 5.20
CA ASN A 20 -22.54 -6.54 6.50
C ASN A 20 -21.22 -5.79 6.68
N PRO A 21 -21.04 -4.99 7.76
CA PRO A 21 -19.75 -4.40 8.06
C PRO A 21 -18.78 -5.55 8.31
N VAL A 22 -17.85 -5.77 7.38
CA VAL A 22 -16.70 -6.62 7.61
C VAL A 22 -15.93 -5.94 8.74
N PHE A 23 -16.08 -6.45 9.96
CA PHE A 23 -15.28 -6.03 11.09
C PHE A 23 -13.81 -6.30 10.76
N VAL A 24 -13.12 -5.26 10.31
CA VAL A 24 -11.68 -5.30 10.06
C VAL A 24 -11.02 -5.56 11.41
N THR A 25 -10.57 -6.80 11.61
CA THR A 25 -9.75 -7.16 12.77
C THR A 25 -8.61 -6.15 12.89
N PRO A 26 -8.40 -5.51 14.06
CA PRO A 26 -7.37 -4.49 14.21
C PRO A 26 -6.03 -5.10 13.84
N THR A 27 -5.46 -4.64 12.72
CA THR A 27 -4.23 -5.22 12.19
C THR A 27 -3.08 -4.74 13.07
N LYS A 28 -2.45 -5.67 13.78
CA LYS A 28 -1.41 -5.37 14.78
C LYS A 28 -0.29 -4.54 14.17
N ASN A 29 0.07 -3.46 14.85
CA ASN A 29 1.26 -2.68 14.51
C ASN A 29 2.51 -3.48 14.88
N VAL A 30 3.42 -3.67 13.92
CA VAL A 30 4.69 -4.36 14.09
C VAL A 30 5.85 -3.42 13.80
N VAL A 31 6.89 -3.49 14.64
CA VAL A 31 8.13 -2.73 14.41
C VAL A 31 9.06 -3.59 13.55
N ALA A 32 9.55 -3.03 12.46
CA ALA A 32 10.44 -3.72 11.52
C ALA A 32 11.65 -2.86 11.19
N LYS A 33 12.76 -3.51 10.85
CA LYS A 33 13.85 -2.82 10.14
C LYS A 33 13.60 -2.95 8.64
N VAL A 34 13.72 -1.84 7.92
CA VAL A 34 13.28 -1.71 6.54
C VAL A 34 14.40 -1.12 5.71
N SER A 35 14.68 -1.74 4.57
CA SER A 35 15.54 -1.18 3.53
C SER A 35 14.70 -0.95 2.29
N ILE A 36 14.52 0.31 1.90
CA ILE A 36 13.76 0.65 0.69
C ILE A 36 14.60 0.27 -0.52
N MET A 37 14.04 -0.59 -1.37
CA MET A 37 14.69 -1.07 -2.59
C MET A 37 14.27 -0.26 -3.81
N ALA A 38 13.05 0.26 -3.83
CA ALA A 38 12.52 1.02 -4.94
C ALA A 38 11.26 1.83 -4.56
N ILE A 39 11.04 2.95 -5.25
CA ILE A 39 9.78 3.72 -5.24
C ILE A 39 8.84 3.23 -6.37
N SER A 40 7.72 2.61 -6.03
CA SER A 40 6.72 2.18 -7.01
C SER A 40 5.96 3.38 -7.62
N THR A 41 5.35 4.20 -6.76
CA THR A 41 4.53 5.35 -7.16
C THR A 41 4.60 6.44 -6.10
N SER A 42 4.56 7.70 -6.52
CA SER A 42 4.43 8.86 -5.63
C SER A 42 3.27 9.73 -6.09
N ILE A 43 2.33 9.99 -5.18
CA ILE A 43 1.13 10.80 -5.42
C ILE A 43 1.08 11.87 -4.34
N HIS A 44 1.39 13.11 -4.71
CA HIS A 44 1.38 14.24 -3.78
C HIS A 44 0.24 15.19 -4.14
N GLN A 45 -0.71 15.37 -3.22
CA GLN A 45 -1.90 16.22 -3.41
C GLN A 45 -2.11 17.12 -2.20
N ALA A 46 -2.23 18.43 -2.43
CA ALA A 46 -2.31 19.43 -1.37
C ALA A 46 -3.47 19.20 -0.38
N PHE A 47 -4.64 18.75 -0.86
CA PHE A 47 -5.85 18.60 -0.04
C PHE A 47 -6.16 17.14 0.37
N ALA A 48 -5.85 16.16 -0.49
CA ALA A 48 -6.19 14.76 -0.25
C ALA A 48 -5.10 13.98 0.51
N GLY A 49 -3.97 14.63 0.79
CA GLY A 49 -2.79 14.01 1.39
C GLY A 49 -1.84 13.43 0.35
N ASN A 50 -0.74 12.93 0.86
CA ASN A 50 0.34 12.38 0.06
C ASN A 50 0.42 10.86 0.27
N GLN A 51 0.82 10.14 -0.77
CA GLN A 51 1.05 8.71 -0.72
C GLN A 51 2.26 8.32 -1.55
N ASP A 52 3.22 7.66 -0.91
CA ASP A 52 4.32 6.99 -1.57
C ASP A 52 4.18 5.47 -1.40
N THR A 53 4.44 4.72 -2.47
CA THR A 53 4.48 3.26 -2.43
C THR A 53 5.88 2.78 -2.73
N TYR A 54 6.39 1.85 -1.94
CA TYR A 54 7.73 1.33 -2.05
C TYR A 54 7.74 -0.19 -2.20
N LEU A 55 8.77 -0.69 -2.88
CA LEU A 55 9.24 -2.06 -2.71
C LEU A 55 10.37 -2.04 -1.68
N ALA A 56 10.30 -2.89 -0.67
CA ALA A 56 11.26 -2.88 0.41
C ALA A 56 11.63 -4.29 0.85
N ASP A 57 12.85 -4.45 1.35
CA ASP A 57 13.22 -5.58 2.20
C ASP A 57 12.83 -5.25 3.64
N VAL A 58 12.02 -6.11 4.25
CA VAL A 58 11.48 -5.93 5.59
C VAL A 58 11.97 -7.06 6.48
N ALA A 59 12.78 -6.71 7.46
CA ALA A 59 13.25 -7.60 8.50
C ALA A 59 12.27 -7.60 9.68
N LEU A 60 11.52 -8.69 9.80
CA LEU A 60 10.67 -9.01 10.93
C LEU A 60 11.35 -10.05 11.82
N LYS A 61 10.72 -10.40 12.95
CA LYS A 61 11.24 -11.43 13.87
C LYS A 61 11.46 -12.77 13.17
N ASP A 62 10.62 -13.10 12.19
CA ASP A 62 10.59 -14.41 11.53
C ASP A 62 11.48 -14.47 10.28
N GLY A 63 12.15 -13.36 9.92
CA GLY A 63 13.06 -13.29 8.80
C GLY A 63 12.89 -12.02 7.96
N HIS A 64 13.60 -12.03 6.84
CA HIS A 64 13.52 -10.99 5.81
C HIS A 64 12.52 -11.39 4.74
N GLN A 65 11.75 -10.42 4.26
CA GLN A 65 10.87 -10.62 3.11
C GLN A 65 10.76 -9.34 2.29
N THR A 66 10.61 -9.52 0.98
CA THR A 66 10.22 -8.42 0.10
C THR A 66 8.76 -8.07 0.36
N ALA A 67 8.47 -6.78 0.55
CA ALA A 67 7.13 -6.29 0.85
C ALA A 67 6.81 -5.01 0.09
N ARG A 68 5.51 -4.79 -0.09
CA ARG A 68 4.94 -3.53 -0.56
C ARG A 68 4.67 -2.65 0.66
N LEU A 69 5.27 -1.47 0.68
CA LEU A 69 5.00 -0.47 1.72
C LEU A 69 4.18 0.67 1.11
N ILE A 70 3.10 1.06 1.78
CA ILE A 70 2.29 2.22 1.42
C ILE A 70 2.43 3.22 2.56
N ASP A 71 3.13 4.31 2.29
CA ASP A 71 3.29 5.41 3.22
C ASP A 71 2.28 6.50 2.88
N ARG A 72 1.38 6.80 3.81
CA ARG A 72 0.38 7.86 3.68
C ARG A 72 0.66 8.90 4.73
N TYR A 73 0.80 10.14 4.30
CA TYR A 73 1.13 11.25 5.18
C TYR A 73 0.34 12.50 4.77
N SER A 74 0.26 13.47 5.68
CA SER A 74 -0.51 14.69 5.44
C SER A 74 0.05 15.47 4.25
N GLY A 75 -0.78 16.31 3.62
CA GLY A 75 -0.36 17.16 2.50
C GLY A 75 0.84 18.07 2.84
N ASN A 76 0.97 18.45 4.11
CA ASN A 76 2.07 19.24 4.64
C ASN A 76 3.20 18.39 5.27
N GLY A 77 3.05 17.07 5.29
CA GLY A 77 4.08 16.16 5.81
C GLY A 77 5.19 15.96 4.79
N ASP A 78 6.42 15.81 5.28
CA ASP A 78 7.58 15.59 4.41
C ASP A 78 7.69 14.10 4.01
N PRO A 79 7.97 13.78 2.74
CA PRO A 79 8.30 12.41 2.36
C PRO A 79 9.57 11.93 3.07
N ILE A 80 9.80 10.61 3.06
CA ILE A 80 11.12 10.07 3.40
C ILE A 80 12.15 10.73 2.48
N ARG A 81 13.15 11.39 3.08
CA ARG A 81 14.14 12.18 2.33
C ARG A 81 14.82 11.32 1.27
N ARG A 82 14.91 11.83 0.04
CA ARG A 82 15.54 11.12 -1.09
C ARG A 82 16.94 10.62 -0.76
N SER A 83 17.74 11.38 -0.01
CA SER A 83 19.09 10.96 0.40
C SER A 83 19.12 9.69 1.25
N ILE A 84 18.10 9.48 2.10
CA ILE A 84 17.96 8.24 2.90
C ILE A 84 17.68 7.05 1.98
N LEU A 85 16.86 7.26 0.95
CA LEU A 85 16.48 6.24 -0.03
C LEU A 85 17.66 5.88 -0.94
N THR A 86 18.38 6.87 -1.48
CA THR A 86 19.53 6.65 -2.37
C THR A 86 20.70 6.00 -1.65
N ASP A 87 20.93 6.36 -0.38
CA ASP A 87 22.00 5.76 0.43
C ASP A 87 21.63 4.38 0.99
N ARG A 88 20.43 3.86 0.67
CA ARG A 88 19.86 2.60 1.15
C ARG A 88 20.00 2.44 2.67
N LYS A 89 19.77 3.52 3.42
CA LYS A 89 19.84 3.48 4.88
C LYS A 89 18.73 2.59 5.43
N GLN A 90 19.05 1.84 6.48
CA GLN A 90 18.05 1.04 7.18
C GLN A 90 17.18 1.96 8.05
N LEU A 91 15.87 1.77 7.95
CA LEU A 91 14.85 2.50 8.68
C LEU A 91 14.21 1.58 9.72
N VAL A 92 13.88 2.12 10.89
CA VAL A 92 12.98 1.47 11.85
C VAL A 92 11.59 2.04 11.59
N MET A 93 10.66 1.17 11.21
CA MET A 93 9.29 1.54 10.84
C MET A 93 8.26 0.78 11.67
N HIS A 94 7.14 1.43 11.89
CA HIS A 94 5.92 0.82 12.39
C HIS A 94 5.03 0.46 11.21
N LEU A 95 4.74 -0.83 11.05
CA LEU A 95 4.04 -1.38 9.90
C LEU A 95 2.71 -2.00 10.33
N ILE A 96 1.67 -1.80 9.54
CA ILE A 96 0.35 -2.40 9.74
C ILE A 96 0.05 -3.24 8.51
N ARG A 97 -0.05 -4.57 8.68
CA ARG A 97 -0.37 -5.48 7.58
C ARG A 97 -1.70 -5.10 6.93
N LYS A 98 -1.80 -5.14 5.60
CA LYS A 98 -3.05 -4.96 4.85
C LYS A 98 -3.18 -6.01 3.75
N PRO A 99 -3.77 -7.18 4.04
CA PRO A 99 -3.90 -8.26 3.06
C PRO A 99 -4.68 -7.86 1.80
N SER A 100 -5.62 -6.93 1.92
CA SER A 100 -6.44 -6.46 0.79
C SER A 100 -5.65 -5.73 -0.32
N CYS A 101 -4.39 -5.35 -0.09
CA CYS A 101 -3.53 -4.72 -1.10
C CYS A 101 -2.31 -5.57 -1.49
N ASP A 102 -2.30 -6.85 -1.09
CA ASP A 102 -1.32 -7.81 -1.59
C ASP A 102 -1.38 -7.90 -3.10
N MET A 103 -0.24 -8.23 -3.69
CA MET A 103 -0.16 -8.42 -5.12
C MET A 103 0.91 -9.45 -5.47
N VAL A 104 0.76 -10.08 -6.63
CA VAL A 104 1.80 -10.93 -7.20
C VAL A 104 2.94 -10.07 -7.75
N SER A 105 4.16 -10.60 -7.71
CA SER A 105 5.37 -9.90 -8.12
C SER A 105 5.34 -9.41 -9.56
N SER A 106 4.76 -10.20 -10.46
CA SER A 106 4.54 -9.84 -11.87
C SER A 106 3.65 -8.60 -12.07
N SER A 107 2.75 -8.32 -11.13
CA SER A 107 1.86 -7.15 -11.17
C SER A 107 2.46 -5.94 -10.45
N PHE A 108 3.61 -6.10 -9.77
CA PHE A 108 4.22 -5.00 -9.06
C PHE A 108 4.86 -4.01 -10.03
N PHE A 109 4.33 -2.79 -10.06
CA PHE A 109 4.86 -1.73 -10.90
C PHE A 109 6.04 -1.05 -10.23
N LEU A 110 7.13 -0.89 -10.98
CA LEU A 110 8.26 -0.04 -10.61
C LEU A 110 8.29 1.16 -11.56
N GLY A 111 8.19 2.36 -10.99
CA GLY A 111 8.29 3.61 -11.72
C GLY A 111 9.51 3.63 -12.65
N ARG A 112 9.41 4.36 -13.76
CA ARG A 112 10.56 4.58 -14.65
C ARG A 112 11.38 5.80 -14.22
N THR A 113 10.83 6.73 -13.45
CA THR A 113 11.43 8.08 -13.27
C THR A 113 12.54 8.19 -12.22
N ASP A 114 12.69 7.23 -11.31
CA ASP A 114 13.71 7.21 -10.25
C ASP A 114 14.80 6.13 -10.45
N TYR A 115 15.35 6.03 -11.66
CA TYR A 115 16.41 5.05 -12.03
C TYR A 115 17.57 4.95 -11.01
N ASP A 116 17.85 5.99 -10.22
CA ASP A 116 18.89 5.98 -9.17
C ASP A 116 18.50 5.19 -7.91
N VAL A 117 17.21 5.11 -7.58
CA VAL A 117 16.70 4.29 -6.46
C VAL A 117 16.39 2.87 -6.94
N PHE A 118 16.19 2.67 -8.24
CA PHE A 118 15.88 1.39 -8.84
C PHE A 118 17.13 0.58 -9.15
N ASP A 119 17.48 -0.34 -8.28
CA ASP A 119 18.42 -1.37 -8.68
C ASP A 119 17.84 -2.22 -9.82
N THR A 120 18.62 -2.49 -10.86
CA THR A 120 18.33 -3.56 -11.81
C THR A 120 18.05 -4.88 -11.07
N ALA A 121 18.70 -5.07 -9.92
CA ALA A 121 18.46 -6.19 -9.03
C ALA A 121 17.00 -6.32 -8.55
N SER A 122 16.29 -5.22 -8.28
CA SER A 122 14.88 -5.29 -7.83
C SER A 122 13.95 -5.75 -8.94
N ARG A 123 14.16 -5.25 -10.17
CA ARG A 123 13.41 -5.73 -11.35
C ARG A 123 13.69 -7.20 -11.62
N LEU A 124 14.96 -7.60 -11.53
CA LEU A 124 15.37 -8.99 -11.68
C LEU A 124 14.72 -9.89 -10.61
N ALA A 125 14.78 -9.51 -9.34
CA ALA A 125 14.20 -10.26 -8.23
C ALA A 125 12.69 -10.49 -8.41
N LEU A 126 11.93 -9.45 -8.78
CA LEU A 126 10.50 -9.59 -9.10
C LEU A 126 10.23 -10.54 -10.26
N SER A 127 11.10 -10.53 -11.28
CA SER A 127 10.96 -11.38 -12.46
C SER A 127 11.32 -12.85 -12.23
N GLN A 128 12.17 -13.14 -11.22
CA GLN A 128 12.57 -14.51 -10.88
C GLN A 128 11.46 -15.28 -10.15
N THR A 129 10.55 -14.58 -9.49
CA THR A 129 9.43 -15.16 -8.73
C THR A 129 8.09 -14.49 -9.08
N PRO A 130 7.66 -14.54 -10.36
CA PRO A 130 6.55 -13.74 -10.86
C PRO A 130 5.21 -14.02 -10.17
N ASP A 131 5.02 -15.23 -9.63
CA ASP A 131 3.82 -15.67 -8.93
C ASP A 131 3.91 -15.50 -7.41
N ALA A 132 5.06 -15.09 -6.88
CA ALA A 132 5.22 -14.86 -5.44
C ALA A 132 4.35 -13.68 -5.01
N VAL A 133 3.61 -13.88 -3.92
CA VAL A 133 2.80 -12.84 -3.29
C VAL A 133 3.70 -11.90 -2.50
N ILE A 134 3.61 -10.61 -2.81
CA ILE A 134 4.26 -9.53 -2.09
C ILE A 134 3.28 -9.02 -1.03
N PRO A 135 3.56 -9.26 0.27
CA PRO A 135 2.70 -8.78 1.34
C PRO A 135 2.70 -7.26 1.40
N CYS A 136 1.52 -6.68 1.60
CA CYS A 136 1.31 -5.23 1.70
C CYS A 136 1.23 -4.74 3.15
N TYR A 137 1.86 -3.60 3.43
CA TYR A 137 1.84 -2.94 4.72
C TYR A 137 1.59 -1.44 4.57
N LEU A 138 0.83 -0.86 5.51
CA LEU A 138 0.80 0.58 5.71
C LEU A 138 1.92 0.98 6.66
N VAL A 139 2.60 2.07 6.33
CA VAL A 139 3.59 2.70 7.20
C VAL A 139 2.87 3.67 8.12
N VAL A 140 3.19 3.65 9.41
CA VAL A 140 2.85 4.74 10.34
C VAL A 140 3.93 5.80 10.20
N HIS A 141 3.70 6.77 9.30
CA HIS A 141 4.70 7.73 8.82
C HIS A 141 5.50 8.38 9.96
N ASP A 142 4.81 8.99 10.92
CA ASP A 142 5.40 9.77 12.04
C ASP A 142 6.30 8.93 12.97
N HIS A 143 6.24 7.60 12.87
CA HIS A 143 7.06 6.70 13.68
C HIS A 143 8.31 6.20 12.94
N THR A 144 8.52 6.62 11.69
CA THR A 144 9.68 6.24 10.88
C THR A 144 10.94 6.94 11.36
N LYS A 145 12.00 6.16 11.62
CA LYS A 145 13.28 6.68 12.12
C LYS A 145 14.44 6.00 11.40
N LEU A 146 15.57 6.67 11.27
CA LEU A 146 16.82 6.00 10.88
C LEU A 146 17.20 4.99 11.96
N ALA A 147 17.62 3.79 11.54
CA ALA A 147 18.23 2.84 12.46
C ALA A 147 19.51 3.46 13.04
N LYS A 148 19.72 3.28 14.35
CA LYS A 148 21.01 3.62 14.97
C LYS A 148 22.01 2.54 14.55
N ASN A 149 23.11 2.98 13.94
CA ASN A 149 24.27 2.14 13.67
C ASN A 149 24.98 1.77 14.97
#